data_AF-A0A2J8RIU9-F1
#
_entry.id   AF-A0A2J8RIU9-F1
#
_cell.length_a   1.000
_cell.length_b   1.000
_cell.length_c   1.000
_cell.angle_alpha   90.00
_cell.angle_beta   90.00
_cell.angle_gamma   90.00
#
_symmetry.space_group_name_H-M   'P 1'
#
loop_
_entity.id
_entity.type
_entity.pdbx_description
1 polymer ?
#
loop_
_entity_poly.entity_id
_entity_poly.type
_entity_poly.pdbx_seq_one_letter_code
_entity_poly.pdbx_strand_id
1 'polypeptide(L)'
;MELDLFLGLGDVFPRLLHGLLHRAFSVFLFNTENKLLLQQRSDAKITFPGCFTNTCCSHPLSNPGELEENDALGVRRAAQRRLKAELGIPLEEVTSSTTQSYKLKPKHTLKRFLIKFLNS
;
A
#
# COMPACT_ATOMS: atom_id res chain seq x y z
N MET A 1 5.46 18.47 -12.76
CA MET A 1 4.60 18.56 -11.56
C MET A 1 3.40 17.69 -11.84
N GLU A 2 3.46 16.40 -11.53
CA GLU A 2 2.34 15.50 -11.82
C GLU A 2 2.36 14.28 -10.90
N LEU A 3 1.17 13.91 -10.44
CA LEU A 3 0.77 12.63 -9.88
C LEU A 3 1.38 12.18 -8.55
N ASP A 4 0.77 12.65 -7.47
CA ASP A 4 0.60 11.78 -6.30
C ASP A 4 -0.75 12.01 -5.59
N LEU A 5 -1.86 12.24 -6.34
CA LEU A 5 -3.22 12.15 -5.76
C LEU A 5 -4.36 12.12 -6.80
N PHE A 6 -4.55 11.01 -7.53
CA PHE A 6 -5.86 10.70 -8.13
C PHE A 6 -6.73 9.91 -7.13
N LEU A 7 -6.97 10.53 -5.98
CA LEU A 7 -8.16 10.39 -5.14
C LEU A 7 -8.45 11.84 -4.76
N GLY A 8 -9.57 12.40 -5.22
CA GLY A 8 -9.82 13.85 -5.19
C GLY A 8 -9.41 14.50 -3.87
N LEU A 9 -8.76 15.67 -3.95
CA LEU A 9 -8.36 16.49 -2.79
C LEU A 9 -9.52 16.66 -1.77
N GLY A 10 -10.77 16.55 -2.21
CA GLY A 10 -11.95 16.61 -1.36
C GLY A 10 -12.17 15.42 -0.43
N ASP A 11 -11.62 14.23 -0.68
CA ASP A 11 -11.95 13.02 0.09
C ASP A 11 -10.92 12.63 1.17
N VAL A 12 -9.66 13.06 1.04
CA VAL A 12 -8.58 12.69 1.97
C VAL A 12 -8.60 13.57 3.22
N PHE A 13 -8.80 14.87 3.04
CA PHE A 13 -8.82 15.84 4.13
C PHE A 13 -9.93 15.56 5.15
N PRO A 14 -11.20 15.28 4.74
CA PRO A 14 -12.25 14.90 5.67
C PRO A 14 -12.01 13.54 6.32
N ARG A 15 -11.35 12.58 5.65
CA ARG A 15 -11.03 11.28 6.27
C ARG A 15 -10.01 11.42 7.41
N LEU A 16 -9.00 12.27 7.21
CA LEU A 16 -8.00 12.57 8.24
C LEU A 16 -8.60 13.37 9.41
N LEU A 17 -9.54 14.27 9.13
CA LEU A 17 -10.12 15.17 10.14
C LEU A 17 -11.31 14.54 10.90
N HIS A 18 -12.12 13.70 10.24
CA HIS A 18 -13.35 13.14 10.81
C HIS A 18 -13.24 11.65 11.20
N GLY A 19 -12.04 11.05 11.14
CA GLY A 19 -11.83 9.66 11.56
C GLY A 19 -12.58 8.62 10.71
N LEU A 20 -12.87 8.94 9.44
CA LEU A 20 -13.61 8.04 8.55
C LEU A 20 -12.74 6.84 8.16
N LEU A 21 -13.27 5.66 8.44
CA LEU A 21 -12.64 4.38 8.15
C LEU A 21 -12.52 4.15 6.64
N HIS A 22 -11.38 3.61 6.23
CA HIS A 22 -11.11 3.28 4.84
C HIS A 22 -10.20 2.06 4.74
N ARG A 23 -10.23 1.40 3.58
CA ARG A 23 -9.37 0.25 3.30
C ARG A 23 -7.95 0.74 3.05
N ALA A 24 -6.97 0.03 3.60
CA ALA A 24 -5.55 0.33 3.44
C ALA A 24 -4.73 -0.95 3.31
N PHE A 25 -3.55 -0.83 2.73
CA PHE A 25 -2.61 -1.93 2.61
C PHE A 25 -1.21 -1.52 3.06
N SER A 26 -0.45 -2.52 3.51
CA SER A 26 0.92 -2.36 4.01
C SER A 26 1.78 -3.44 3.36
N VAL A 27 2.83 -3.02 2.66
CA VAL A 27 3.76 -3.91 1.97
C VAL A 27 5.05 -4.08 2.76
N PHE A 28 5.50 -5.33 2.86
CA PHE A 28 6.79 -5.70 3.43
C PHE A 28 7.56 -6.50 2.39
N LEU A 29 8.61 -5.89 1.83
CA LEU A 29 9.48 -6.51 0.84
C LEU A 29 10.75 -6.98 1.54
N PHE A 30 11.07 -8.25 1.35
CA PHE A 30 12.28 -8.87 1.86
C PHE A 30 13.21 -9.21 0.70
N ASN A 31 14.50 -8.97 0.87
CA ASN A 31 15.51 -9.50 -0.03
C ASN A 31 15.77 -11.00 0.26
N THR A 32 16.61 -11.62 -0.55
CA THR A 32 17.02 -13.04 -0.42
C THR A 32 17.75 -13.35 0.91
N GLU A 33 18.29 -12.33 1.57
CA GLU A 33 18.90 -12.42 2.90
C GLU A 33 17.90 -12.20 4.06
N ASN A 34 16.59 -12.18 3.79
CA ASN A 34 15.52 -11.88 4.75
C ASN A 34 15.63 -10.49 5.43
N LYS A 35 16.32 -9.53 4.80
CA LYS A 35 16.34 -8.14 5.26
C LYS A 35 15.12 -7.40 4.72
N LEU A 36 14.45 -6.65 5.60
CA LEU A 36 13.27 -5.85 5.26
C LEU A 36 13.69 -4.50 4.65
N LEU A 37 13.12 -4.17 3.50
CA LEU A 37 13.26 -2.84 2.91
C LEU A 37 12.39 -1.83 3.67
N LEU A 38 13.04 -0.90 4.37
CA LEU A 38 12.39 0.24 5.01
C LEU A 38 12.43 1.46 4.08
N GLN A 39 11.39 2.29 4.15
CA GLN A 39 11.31 3.54 3.40
C GLN A 39 11.31 4.71 4.37
N GLN A 40 12.15 5.71 4.12
CA GLN A 40 12.02 7.02 4.75
C GLN A 40 11.03 7.86 3.94
N ARG A 41 9.98 8.35 4.59
CA ARG A 41 8.98 9.18 3.92
C ARG A 41 9.57 10.55 3.59
N SER A 42 9.27 11.07 2.40
CA SER A 42 9.69 12.42 2.03
C SER A 42 9.03 13.47 2.91
N ASP A 43 9.73 14.59 3.12
CA ASP A 43 9.21 15.71 3.93
C ASP A 43 7.99 16.39 3.29
N ALA A 44 7.78 16.16 2.00
CA ALA A 44 6.61 16.64 1.27
C ALA A 44 5.31 15.85 1.55
N LYS A 45 5.36 14.76 2.32
CA LYS A 45 4.14 14.00 2.67
C LYS A 45 3.32 14.75 3.73
N ILE A 46 2.02 14.87 3.47
CA ILE A 46 1.04 15.53 4.35
C ILE A 46 0.98 14.88 5.75
N THR A 47 1.09 13.55 5.80
CA THR A 47 1.10 12.78 7.06
C THR A 47 2.46 12.11 7.27
N PHE A 48 2.99 12.29 8.48
CA PHE A 48 4.25 11.70 8.95
C PHE A 48 5.45 11.96 8.01
N PRO A 49 5.81 13.23 7.75
CA PRO A 49 7.02 13.57 7.00
C PRO A 49 8.28 13.10 7.75
N GLY A 50 9.30 12.64 7.01
CA GLY A 50 10.60 12.24 7.56
C GLY A 50 10.64 10.93 8.36
N CYS A 51 9.49 10.31 8.64
CA CYS A 51 9.42 9.06 9.41
C CYS A 51 9.85 7.83 8.59
N PHE A 52 10.56 6.91 9.24
CA PHE A 52 10.81 5.58 8.70
C PHE A 52 9.58 4.70 8.84
N THR A 53 9.23 3.99 7.77
CA THR A 53 8.09 3.08 7.72
C THR A 53 8.44 1.83 6.91
N ASN A 54 7.51 0.88 6.86
CA ASN A 54 7.65 -0.33 6.03
C ASN A 54 7.74 0.04 4.54
N THR A 55 8.04 -0.94 3.69
CA THR A 55 8.40 -0.73 2.29
C THR A 55 7.47 0.20 1.51
N CYS A 56 6.15 0.01 1.63
CA CYS A 56 5.15 0.86 0.98
C CYS A 56 3.81 0.76 1.72
N CYS A 57 3.12 1.89 1.87
CA CYS A 57 1.80 1.98 2.51
C CYS A 57 0.89 2.90 1.69
N SER A 58 -0.30 2.42 1.35
CA SER A 58 -1.27 3.24 0.61
C SER A 58 -2.68 2.64 0.68
N HIS A 59 -3.54 3.11 -0.23
CA HIS A 59 -4.95 2.75 -0.31
C HIS A 59 -5.29 2.17 -1.69
N PRO A 60 -6.17 1.16 -1.75
CA PRO A 60 -6.77 0.75 -3.01
C PRO A 60 -7.69 1.85 -3.53
N LEU A 61 -7.68 2.06 -4.83
CA LEU A 61 -8.61 2.96 -5.51
C LEU A 61 -10.03 2.38 -5.49
N SER A 62 -11.02 3.26 -5.59
CA SER A 62 -12.43 2.88 -5.71
C SER A 62 -12.81 2.51 -7.15
N ASN A 63 -12.03 1.62 -7.78
CA ASN A 63 -12.30 1.11 -9.12
C ASN A 63 -12.53 -0.42 -9.06
N PRO A 64 -13.29 -1.01 -10.00
CA PRO A 64 -13.60 -2.44 -9.95
C PRO A 64 -12.36 -3.35 -9.87
N GLY A 65 -11.25 -2.94 -10.49
CA GLY A 65 -10.00 -3.71 -10.48
C GLY A 65 -9.30 -3.79 -9.12
N GLU A 66 -9.31 -2.72 -8.32
CA GLU A 66 -8.70 -2.62 -6.98
C GLU A 66 -9.71 -2.87 -5.84
N LEU A 67 -10.99 -2.98 -6.16
CA LEU A 67 -12.06 -3.37 -5.23
C LEU A 67 -12.23 -4.89 -5.11
N GLU A 68 -11.69 -5.68 -6.06
CA GLU A 68 -11.78 -7.15 -6.09
C GLU A 68 -11.27 -7.80 -4.79
N GLU A 69 -12.17 -8.49 -4.08
CA GLU A 69 -11.86 -9.09 -2.78
C GLU A 69 -11.43 -10.56 -2.87
N ASN A 70 -11.70 -11.23 -4.00
CA ASN A 70 -11.26 -12.61 -4.23
C ASN A 70 -9.74 -12.69 -4.13
N ASP A 71 -9.23 -13.54 -3.24
CA ASP A 71 -7.79 -13.69 -2.93
C ASP A 71 -7.03 -12.37 -2.72
N ALA A 72 -7.72 -11.34 -2.21
CA ALA A 72 -7.20 -9.99 -2.04
C ALA A 72 -6.58 -9.39 -3.33
N LEU A 73 -7.02 -9.83 -4.52
CA LEU A 73 -6.45 -9.44 -5.82
C LEU A 73 -6.45 -7.92 -6.04
N GLY A 74 -7.52 -7.23 -5.66
CA GLY A 74 -7.61 -5.78 -5.82
C GLY A 74 -6.56 -5.03 -5.00
N VAL A 75 -6.30 -5.49 -3.78
CA VAL A 75 -5.29 -4.89 -2.91
C VAL A 75 -3.87 -5.20 -3.39
N ARG A 76 -3.65 -6.37 -3.98
CA ARG A 76 -2.36 -6.75 -4.58
C ARG A 76 -2.04 -5.89 -5.81
N ARG A 77 -3.03 -5.63 -6.67
CA ARG A 77 -2.92 -4.68 -7.80
C ARG A 77 -2.60 -3.26 -7.32
N ALA A 78 -3.27 -2.81 -6.26
CA ALA A 78 -3.01 -1.51 -5.66
C ALA A 78 -1.57 -1.40 -5.12
N ALA A 79 -1.08 -2.47 -4.47
CA ALA A 79 0.29 -2.55 -3.97
C ALA A 79 1.32 -2.53 -5.12
N GLN A 80 1.12 -3.32 -6.16
CA GLN A 80 1.93 -3.32 -7.38
C GLN A 80 2.04 -1.92 -8.00
N ARG A 81 0.91 -1.23 -8.16
CA ARG A 81 0.87 0.15 -8.69
C ARG A 81 1.69 1.12 -7.84
N ARG A 82 1.56 1.05 -6.50
CA ARG A 82 2.29 1.95 -5.59
C ARG A 82 3.76 1.61 -5.47
N LEU A 83 4.15 0.34 -5.49
CA LEU A 83 5.55 -0.06 -5.52
C LEU A 83 6.26 0.48 -6.76
N LYS A 84 5.61 0.38 -7.93
CA LYS A 84 6.14 0.99 -9.16
C LYS A 84 6.23 2.53 -9.05
N ALA A 85 5.22 3.18 -8.49
CA ALA A 85 5.19 4.64 -8.37
C ALA A 85 6.18 5.20 -7.33
N GLU A 86 6.37 4.52 -6.19
CA GLU A 86 7.17 5.01 -5.06
C GLU A 86 8.62 4.51 -5.09
N LEU A 87 8.85 3.28 -5.54
CA LEU A 87 10.17 2.64 -5.52
C LEU A 87 10.71 2.30 -6.91
N GLY A 88 9.92 2.51 -7.97
CA GLY A 88 10.32 2.20 -9.35
C GLY A 88 10.39 0.69 -9.67
N ILE A 89 9.91 -0.17 -8.77
CA ILE A 89 10.00 -1.63 -8.95
C ILE A 89 9.08 -2.04 -10.11
N PRO A 90 9.60 -2.74 -11.14
CA PRO A 90 8.80 -3.19 -12.26
C PRO A 90 7.78 -4.24 -11.82
N LEU A 91 6.61 -4.24 -12.48
CA LEU A 91 5.49 -5.13 -12.16
C LEU A 91 5.85 -6.62 -12.31
N GLU A 92 6.86 -6.91 -13.13
CA GLU A 92 7.35 -8.24 -13.49
C GLU A 92 8.07 -8.92 -12.32
N GLU A 93 8.70 -8.14 -11.44
CA GLU A 93 9.35 -8.65 -10.23
C GLU A 93 8.33 -8.93 -9.11
N VAL A 94 7.16 -8.29 -9.20
CA VAL A 94 6.11 -8.34 -8.19
C VAL A 94 5.03 -9.35 -8.63
N THR A 95 5.42 -10.61 -8.86
CA THR A 95 4.50 -11.65 -9.35
C THR A 95 3.54 -12.17 -8.28
N SER A 96 2.38 -12.66 -8.74
CA SER A 96 1.34 -13.19 -7.88
C SER A 96 1.71 -14.52 -7.19
N SER A 97 2.64 -15.29 -7.73
CA SER A 97 3.16 -16.50 -7.08
C SER A 97 3.96 -16.20 -5.80
N THR A 98 4.55 -15.01 -5.74
CA THR A 98 5.54 -14.63 -4.72
C THR A 98 4.94 -13.69 -3.65
N THR A 99 3.66 -13.35 -3.82
CA THR A 99 2.93 -12.51 -2.87
C THR A 99 2.19 -13.36 -1.85
N GLN A 100 2.37 -13.07 -0.57
CA GLN A 100 1.52 -13.59 0.48
C GLN A 100 0.69 -12.47 1.08
N SER A 101 -0.64 -12.55 0.92
CA SER A 101 -1.57 -11.59 1.50
C SER A 101 -2.22 -12.14 2.75
N TYR A 102 -2.20 -11.36 3.83
CA TYR A 102 -2.88 -11.69 5.07
C TYR A 102 -3.94 -10.63 5.37
N LYS A 103 -5.15 -11.10 5.62
CA LYS A 103 -6.24 -10.27 6.14
C LYS A 103 -6.08 -10.20 7.65
N LEU A 104 -5.70 -9.04 8.18
CA LEU A 104 -5.62 -8.87 9.62
C LEU A 104 -7.03 -8.87 10.21
N LYS A 105 -7.20 -9.55 11.36
CA LYS A 105 -8.45 -9.47 12.12
C LYS A 105 -8.68 -7.99 12.47
N PRO A 106 -9.88 -7.46 12.23
CA PRO A 106 -10.17 -6.06 12.53
C PRO A 106 -10.09 -5.87 14.04
N LYS A 107 -9.02 -5.24 14.54
CA LYS A 107 -9.05 -4.54 15.82
C LYS A 107 -9.56 -3.14 15.51
N HIS A 108 -10.79 -2.85 15.91
CA HIS A 108 -11.45 -1.54 15.69
C HIS A 108 -11.68 -1.18 14.21
N THR A 109 -12.39 -2.06 13.49
CA THR A 109 -13.10 -1.76 12.22
C THR A 109 -12.24 -1.41 10.98
N LEU A 110 -10.92 -1.22 11.12
CA LEU A 110 -9.98 -1.09 10.01
C LEU A 110 -9.69 -2.45 9.35
N LYS A 111 -10.08 -2.61 8.08
CA LYS A 111 -9.63 -3.73 7.23
C LYS A 111 -8.24 -3.41 6.67
N ARG A 112 -7.19 -3.83 7.39
CA ARG A 112 -5.80 -3.72 6.95
C ARG A 112 -5.34 -5.03 6.32
N PHE A 113 -4.83 -4.94 5.10
CA PHE A 113 -4.18 -6.06 4.42
C PHE A 113 -2.67 -5.94 4.56
N LEU A 114 -2.05 -7.03 5.00
CA LEU A 114 -0.61 -7.19 5.02
C LEU A 114 -0.19 -7.92 3.77
N ILE A 115 0.68 -7.33 2.96
CA ILE A 115 1.23 -7.96 1.77
C ILE A 115 2.73 -8.18 1.99
N LYS A 116 3.15 -9.45 1.95
CA LYS A 116 4.55 -9.84 1.99
C LYS A 116 5.01 -10.23 0.59
N PHE A 117 6.06 -9.58 0.09
CA PHE A 117 6.78 -10.01 -1.11
C PHE A 117 8.13 -10.62 -0.68
N LEU A 118 8.42 -11.81 -1.20
CA LEU A 118 9.67 -12.52 -0.99
C LEU A 118 10.46 -12.47 -2.29
N ASN A 119 11.43 -11.57 -2.47
CA ASN A 119 12.28 -11.68 -3.66
C ASN A 119 13.04 -13.01 -3.60
N SER A 120 12.84 -13.87 -4.62
CA SER A 120 13.59 -15.11 -4.82
C SER A 120 14.93 -14.84 -5.47
#